data_AF-A0AAV8Z777-F1
#
_entry.id   AF-A0AAV8Z777-F1
#
_cell.length_a   1.000
_cell.length_b   1.000
_cell.length_c   1.000
_cell.angle_alpha   90.00
_cell.angle_beta   90.00
_cell.angle_gamma   90.00
#
_symmetry.space_group_name_H-M   'P 1'
#
loop_
_entity.id
_entity.type
_entity.pdbx_description
1 polymer ?
#
loop_
_entity_poly.entity_id
_entity_poly.type
_entity_poly.pdbx_seq_one_letter_code
_entity_poly.pdbx_strand_id
1 'polypeptide(L)'
;MLWKELIQGTLNIPTPRPLGEQSQVNVPFVFIGDEGFGLHNNLLRPFGGTHLDQTKRIFNYRLTRARRYVECGFGILANKWRIFHRPLDVHDETAIWRVKACTVLHNFVREKDGFNFENTDLTFSFTSCRLRRLSEEGSLPIHLEPYLRHIS
;
A
#
# COMPACT_ATOMS: atom_id res chain seq x y z
N MET A 1 -12.31 7.72 16.11
CA MET A 1 -11.05 6.92 15.99
C MET A 1 -11.38 5.71 15.14
N LEU A 2 -10.74 5.58 13.98
CA LEU A 2 -11.09 4.62 12.92
C LEU A 2 -11.37 3.19 13.39
N TRP A 3 -10.56 2.66 14.31
CA TRP A 3 -10.75 1.31 14.83
C TRP A 3 -12.08 1.11 15.58
N LYS A 4 -12.52 2.12 16.34
CA LYS A 4 -13.80 2.06 17.07
C LYS A 4 -14.98 2.03 16.10
N GLU A 5 -14.93 2.88 15.06
CA GLU A 5 -15.97 2.95 14.03
C GLU A 5 -16.04 1.67 13.18
N LEU A 6 -14.87 1.04 12.95
CA LEU A 6 -14.80 -0.25 12.26
C LEU A 6 -15.48 -1.37 13.05
N ILE A 7 -15.22 -1.46 14.36
CA ILE A 7 -15.84 -2.47 15.23
C ILE A 7 -17.34 -2.21 15.42
N GLN A 8 -17.74 -0.93 15.54
CA GLN A 8 -19.13 -0.53 15.72
C GLN A 8 -19.96 -0.61 14.43
N GLY A 9 -19.32 -0.85 13.27
CA GLY A 9 -19.99 -0.89 11.98
C GLY A 9 -20.53 0.47 11.53
N THR A 10 -20.04 1.57 12.12
CA THR A 10 -20.45 2.94 11.76
C THR A 10 -19.65 3.49 10.59
N LEU A 11 -18.56 2.81 10.22
CA LEU A 11 -17.80 3.13 9.01
C LEU A 11 -18.65 2.72 7.80
N ASN A 12 -18.98 3.67 6.93
CA ASN A 12 -19.79 3.47 5.72
C ASN A 12 -19.04 2.64 4.65
N ILE A 13 -18.72 1.39 4.96
CA ILE A 13 -18.04 0.45 4.06
C ILE A 13 -19.06 -0.11 3.07
N PRO A 14 -18.76 -0.13 1.77
CA PRO A 14 -19.64 -0.74 0.78
C PRO A 14 -19.91 -2.22 1.08
N THR A 15 -21.11 -2.68 0.71
CA THR A 15 -21.47 -4.09 0.84
C THR A 15 -20.57 -4.98 -0.04
N PRO A 16 -20.30 -6.23 0.38
CA PRO A 16 -19.52 -7.18 -0.41
C PRO A 16 -19.98 -7.29 -1.87
N ARG A 17 -19.03 -7.38 -2.81
CA ARG A 17 -19.29 -7.42 -4.25
C ARG A 17 -18.42 -8.51 -4.90
N PRO A 18 -18.84 -9.15 -6.00
CA PRO A 18 -17.99 -10.09 -6.72
C PRO A 18 -16.70 -9.45 -7.27
N LEU A 19 -15.63 -10.25 -7.29
CA LEU A 19 -14.34 -9.92 -7.92
C LEU A 19 -14.45 -10.03 -9.44
N GLY A 20 -15.11 -9.05 -10.07
CA GLY A 20 -15.36 -9.01 -11.50
C GLY A 20 -16.61 -9.78 -11.92
N GLU A 21 -16.98 -9.65 -13.20
CA GLU A 21 -18.26 -10.12 -13.75
C GLU A 21 -18.43 -11.66 -13.71
N GLN A 22 -17.32 -12.41 -13.65
CA GLN A 22 -17.34 -13.87 -13.69
C GLN A 22 -17.33 -14.52 -12.29
N SER A 23 -17.13 -13.75 -11.23
CA SER A 23 -17.08 -14.30 -9.87
C SER A 23 -18.48 -14.37 -9.27
N GLN A 24 -18.86 -15.54 -8.73
CA GLN A 24 -20.09 -15.71 -7.94
C GLN A 24 -19.88 -15.45 -6.45
N VAL A 25 -18.62 -15.21 -6.03
CA VAL A 25 -18.27 -15.05 -4.62
C VAL A 25 -18.18 -13.57 -4.29
N ASN A 26 -19.09 -13.11 -3.44
CA ASN A 26 -19.05 -11.77 -2.87
C ASN A 26 -17.89 -11.67 -1.88
N VAL A 27 -16.97 -10.75 -2.14
CA VAL A 27 -15.86 -10.47 -1.21
C VAL A 27 -16.07 -9.14 -0.50
N PRO A 28 -15.75 -9.06 0.80
CA PRO A 28 -15.85 -7.81 1.54
C PRO A 28 -14.76 -6.83 1.11
N PHE A 29 -15.06 -5.54 1.28
CA PHE A 29 -14.04 -4.50 1.26
C PHE A 29 -13.28 -4.53 2.59
N VAL A 30 -11.95 -4.54 2.50
CA VAL A 30 -11.07 -4.74 3.64
C VAL A 30 -9.97 -3.69 3.68
N PHE A 31 -9.61 -3.26 4.89
CA PHE A 31 -8.39 -2.51 5.16
C PHE A 31 -7.20 -3.46 5.24
N ILE A 32 -6.02 -2.93 4.96
CA ILE A 32 -4.76 -3.66 5.15
C ILE A 32 -4.13 -3.16 6.45
N GLY A 33 -4.15 -4.02 7.45
CA GLY A 33 -3.57 -3.78 8.76
C GLY A 33 -2.21 -4.44 8.92
N ASP A 34 -1.55 -4.04 10.01
CA ASP A 34 -0.34 -4.68 10.51
C ASP A 34 -0.65 -5.81 11.50
N GLU A 35 0.39 -6.53 11.93
CA GLU A 35 0.31 -7.62 12.90
C GLU A 35 -0.24 -7.18 14.27
N GLY A 36 -0.13 -5.89 14.61
CA GLY A 36 -0.66 -5.36 15.87
C GLY A 36 -2.18 -5.31 15.97
N PHE A 37 -2.91 -5.41 14.85
CA PHE A 37 -4.38 -5.27 14.87
C PHE A 37 -5.10 -6.60 15.12
N GLY A 38 -6.27 -6.56 15.76
CA GLY A 38 -7.14 -7.74 15.89
C GLY A 38 -7.69 -8.20 14.55
N LEU A 39 -7.99 -9.50 14.40
CA LEU A 39 -8.63 -10.01 13.19
C LEU A 39 -10.08 -9.47 13.10
N HIS A 40 -10.47 -8.97 11.94
CA HIS A 40 -11.81 -8.43 11.70
C HIS A 40 -12.26 -8.72 10.26
N ASN A 41 -13.58 -8.81 10.01
CA ASN A 41 -14.13 -9.12 8.69
C ASN A 41 -13.73 -8.11 7.60
N ASN A 42 -13.47 -6.86 8.00
CA ASN A 42 -13.05 -5.78 7.12
C ASN A 42 -11.57 -5.40 7.32
N LEU A 43 -10.74 -6.28 7.88
CA LEU A 43 -9.31 -6.02 8.09
C LEU A 43 -8.47 -7.27 7.81
N LEU A 44 -7.56 -7.18 6.85
CA LEU A 44 -6.54 -8.19 6.60
C LEU A 44 -5.23 -7.81 7.29
N ARG A 45 -4.66 -8.75 8.03
CA ARG A 45 -3.34 -8.62 8.66
C ARG A 45 -2.43 -9.77 8.25
N PRO A 46 -1.10 -9.60 8.30
CA PRO A 46 -0.19 -10.70 8.04
C PRO A 46 -0.37 -11.82 9.07
N PHE A 47 -0.12 -13.05 8.63
CA PHE A 47 0.05 -14.19 9.54
C PHE A 47 1.35 -14.00 10.32
N GLY A 48 1.25 -14.05 11.65
CA GLY A 48 2.41 -14.01 12.55
C GLY A 48 3.11 -15.37 12.67
N GLY A 49 4.34 -15.33 13.20
CA GLY A 49 5.16 -16.53 13.48
C GLY A 49 6.23 -16.82 12.43
N THR A 50 7.21 -17.65 12.81
CA THR A 50 8.41 -17.96 12.01
C THR A 50 8.22 -19.13 11.05
N HIS A 51 7.44 -20.14 11.43
CA HIS A 51 7.17 -21.34 10.62
C HIS A 51 5.85 -21.24 9.86
N LEU A 52 5.81 -20.33 8.89
CA LEU A 52 4.66 -20.15 8.02
C LEU A 52 4.67 -21.15 6.87
N ASP A 53 3.53 -21.78 6.67
CA ASP A 53 3.27 -22.65 5.53
C ASP A 53 3.31 -21.86 4.20
N GLN A 54 3.56 -22.54 3.08
CA GLN A 54 3.81 -21.87 1.80
C GLN A 54 2.67 -20.92 1.39
N THR A 55 1.42 -21.34 1.59
CA THR A 55 0.24 -20.51 1.32
C THR A 55 0.20 -19.24 2.16
N LYS A 56 0.57 -19.33 3.44
CA LYS A 56 0.64 -18.17 4.36
C LYS A 56 1.75 -17.21 3.96
N ARG A 57 2.89 -17.73 3.51
CA ARG A 57 4.00 -16.92 2.97
C ARG A 57 3.58 -16.16 1.72
N ILE A 58 2.91 -16.82 0.77
CA ILE A 58 2.38 -16.18 -0.45
C ILE A 58 1.37 -15.08 -0.09
N PHE A 59 0.47 -15.34 0.86
CA PHE A 59 -0.47 -14.32 1.34
C PHE A 59 0.25 -13.12 1.95
N ASN A 60 1.19 -13.33 2.88
CA ASN A 60 1.96 -12.25 3.52
C ASN A 60 2.76 -11.42 2.50
N TYR A 61 3.32 -12.08 1.48
CA TYR A 61 4.02 -11.41 0.38
C TYR A 61 3.07 -10.49 -0.41
N ARG A 62 1.88 -10.99 -0.79
CA ARG A 62 0.86 -10.19 -1.50
C ARG A 62 0.38 -9.01 -0.66
N LEU A 63 0.11 -9.24 0.63
CA LEU A 63 -0.32 -8.18 1.56
C LEU A 63 0.75 -7.09 1.71
N THR A 64 2.01 -7.50 1.86
CA THR A 64 3.16 -6.59 1.91
C THR A 64 3.30 -5.79 0.62
N ARG A 65 3.15 -6.45 -0.54
CA ARG A 65 3.19 -5.78 -1.84
C ARG A 65 2.09 -4.73 -1.97
N ALA A 66 0.87 -5.03 -1.51
CA ALA A 66 -0.23 -4.08 -1.50
C ALA A 66 0.06 -2.84 -0.63
N ARG A 67 0.60 -3.03 0.59
CA ARG A 67 1.05 -1.90 1.44
C ARG A 67 2.12 -1.06 0.77
N ARG A 68 3.11 -1.69 0.13
CA ARG A 68 4.18 -0.99 -0.59
C ARG A 68 3.64 -0.03 -1.65
N TYR A 69 2.61 -0.42 -2.41
CA TYR A 69 2.01 0.49 -3.39
C TYR A 69 1.41 1.75 -2.74
N VAL A 70 0.77 1.59 -1.58
CA VAL A 70 0.22 2.71 -0.81
C VAL A 70 1.34 3.60 -0.27
N GLU A 71 2.37 3.01 0.35
CA GLU A 71 3.55 3.71 0.86
C GLU A 71 4.27 4.50 -0.24
N CYS A 72 4.51 3.87 -1.40
CA CYS A 72 5.13 4.52 -2.56
C CYS A 72 4.29 5.70 -3.07
N GLY A 73 2.96 5.54 -3.15
CA GLY A 73 2.07 6.62 -3.59
C GLY A 73 2.15 7.83 -2.67
N PHE A 74 2.12 7.62 -1.35
CA PHE A 74 2.31 8.70 -0.38
C PHE A 74 3.72 9.28 -0.40
N GLY A 75 4.75 8.46 -0.65
CA GLY A 75 6.13 8.93 -0.80
C GLY A 75 6.31 9.87 -1.99
N ILE A 76 5.71 9.54 -3.14
CA ILE A 76 5.69 10.42 -4.32
C ILE A 76 4.97 11.73 -4.01
N LEU A 77 3.80 11.65 -3.36
CA LEU A 77 3.03 12.82 -2.97
C LEU A 77 3.83 13.72 -2.02
N ALA A 78 4.49 13.13 -1.02
CA ALA A 78 5.30 13.86 -0.05
C ALA A 78 6.52 14.52 -0.71
N ASN A 79 7.27 13.79 -1.53
CA ASN A 79 8.45 14.32 -2.23
C ASN A 79 8.09 15.48 -3.17
N LYS A 80 6.92 15.44 -3.81
CA LYS A 80 6.46 16.53 -4.69
C LYS A 80 6.00 17.76 -3.90
N TRP A 81 5.34 17.55 -2.76
CA TRP A 81 4.72 18.62 -1.97
C TRP A 81 5.36 18.78 -0.60
N ARG A 82 6.14 19.86 -0.44
CA ARG A 82 6.87 20.17 0.81
C ARG A 82 5.99 20.26 2.06
N ILE A 83 4.68 20.46 1.91
CA ILE A 83 3.72 20.49 3.03
C ILE A 83 3.72 19.19 3.84
N PHE A 84 4.02 18.05 3.22
CA PHE A 84 4.06 16.74 3.89
C PHE A 84 5.41 16.39 4.51
N HIS A 85 6.45 17.23 4.35
CA HIS A 85 7.76 17.00 4.95
C HIS A 85 7.79 17.29 6.46
N ARG A 86 6.75 17.95 6.98
CA ARG A 86 6.55 18.20 8.41
C ARG A 86 5.26 17.53 8.87
N PRO A 87 5.18 17.13 10.15
CA PRO A 87 3.91 16.69 10.73
C PRO A 87 2.81 17.73 10.48
N LEU A 88 1.63 17.25 10.09
CA LEU A 88 0.47 18.10 9.87
C LEU A 88 -0.13 18.48 11.22
N ASP A 89 0.23 19.65 11.73
CA ASP A 89 -0.38 20.22 12.94
C ASP A 89 -1.71 20.91 12.61
N VAL A 90 -2.71 20.11 12.24
CA VAL A 90 -4.07 20.54 11.94
C VAL A 90 -5.07 19.48 12.36
N HIS A 91 -6.34 19.86 12.44
CA HIS A 91 -7.44 18.92 12.66
C HIS A 91 -7.53 17.87 11.53
N ASP A 92 -8.00 16.66 11.88
CA ASP A 92 -8.07 15.49 11.00
C ASP A 92 -8.80 15.79 9.68
N GLU A 93 -9.92 16.52 9.73
CA GLU A 93 -10.68 16.91 8.54
C GLU A 93 -9.85 17.77 7.58
N THR A 94 -9.11 18.73 8.11
CA THR A 94 -8.23 19.61 7.34
C THR A 94 -7.06 18.83 6.75
N ALA A 95 -6.52 17.84 7.48
CA ALA A 95 -5.49 16.96 6.95
C ALA A 95 -5.99 16.14 5.76
N ILE A 96 -7.21 15.58 5.84
CA ILE A 96 -7.85 14.85 4.73
C ILE A 96 -8.02 15.75 3.51
N TRP A 97 -8.50 16.99 3.69
CA TRP A 97 -8.65 17.94 2.59
C TRP A 97 -7.31 18.32 1.94
N ARG A 98 -6.25 18.51 2.73
CA ARG A 98 -4.89 18.77 2.21
C ARG A 98 -4.40 17.62 1.32
N VAL A 99 -4.55 16.38 1.77
CA VAL A 99 -4.18 15.20 0.97
C VAL A 99 -4.97 15.16 -0.34
N LYS A 100 -6.30 15.31 -0.28
CA LYS A 100 -7.17 15.33 -1.47
C LYS A 100 -6.78 16.42 -2.47
N ALA A 101 -6.58 17.65 -1.99
CA ALA A 101 -6.19 18.78 -2.82
C ALA A 101 -4.85 18.53 -3.52
N CYS A 102 -3.84 18.04 -2.79
CA CYS A 102 -2.54 17.70 -3.36
C CYS A 102 -2.63 16.54 -4.37
N THR A 103 -3.50 15.55 -4.17
CA THR A 103 -3.72 14.48 -5.14
C THR A 103 -4.34 15.00 -6.44
N VAL A 104 -5.37 15.84 -6.36
CA VAL A 104 -6.00 16.45 -7.54
C VAL A 104 -5.00 17.34 -8.28
N LEU A 105 -4.27 18.18 -7.55
CA LEU A 105 -3.25 19.06 -8.14
C LEU A 105 -2.12 18.26 -8.78
N HIS A 106 -1.70 17.14 -8.17
CA HIS A 106 -0.71 16.25 -8.74
C HIS A 106 -1.17 15.67 -10.08
N ASN A 107 -2.44 15.23 -10.18
CA ASN A 107 -3.00 14.73 -11.43
C ASN A 107 -3.04 15.83 -12.51
N PHE A 108 -3.44 17.05 -12.15
CA PHE A 108 -3.45 18.20 -13.06
C PHE A 108 -2.04 18.54 -13.58
N VAL A 109 -1.05 18.59 -12.69
CA VAL A 109 0.36 18.84 -13.07
C VAL A 109 0.87 17.74 -14.01
N ARG A 110 0.55 16.46 -13.73
CA ARG A 110 0.94 15.34 -14.60
C ARG A 110 0.32 15.40 -15.98
N GLU A 111 -0.92 15.87 -16.08
CA GLU A 111 -1.59 16.07 -17.37
C GLU A 111 -0.92 17.17 -18.19
N LYS A 112 -0.43 18.23 -17.53
CA LYS A 112 0.24 19.37 -18.18
C LYS A 112 1.70 19.12 -18.53
N ASP A 113 2.47 18.47 -17.65
CA ASP A 113 3.90 18.23 -17.81
C ASP A 113 4.21 17.02 -18.73
N GLY A 114 3.18 16.21 -19.06
CA GLY A 114 3.35 14.95 -19.77
C GLY A 114 3.85 13.81 -18.88
N PHE A 115 3.74 12.57 -19.37
CA PHE A 115 4.17 11.37 -18.64
C PHE A 115 5.70 11.20 -18.71
N ASN A 116 6.42 11.73 -17.73
CA ASN A 116 7.85 11.46 -17.54
C ASN A 116 8.05 10.31 -16.53
N PHE A 117 8.38 9.11 -17.02
CA PHE A 117 8.59 7.90 -16.21
C PHE A 117 9.77 8.03 -15.24
N GLU A 118 10.80 8.81 -15.58
CA GLU A 118 12.02 8.98 -14.75
C GLU A 118 11.73 9.54 -13.35
N ASN A 119 10.71 10.40 -13.21
CA ASN A 119 10.29 10.92 -11.89
C ASN A 119 9.54 9.88 -11.04
N THR A 120 9.03 8.82 -11.68
CA THR A 120 8.42 7.66 -11.02
C THR A 120 9.47 6.59 -10.72
N ASP A 121 10.62 6.59 -11.39
CA ASP A 121 11.68 5.59 -11.23
C ASP A 121 12.62 5.84 -10.03
N LEU A 122 12.64 7.05 -9.47
CA LEU A 122 13.23 7.29 -8.14
C LEU A 122 12.54 6.43 -7.05
N THR A 123 11.31 5.96 -7.31
CA THR A 123 10.59 4.99 -6.47
C THR A 123 11.10 3.55 -6.66
N PHE A 124 11.63 3.21 -7.84
CA PHE A 124 12.34 1.95 -8.07
C PHE A 124 13.69 1.91 -7.30
N SER A 125 14.35 3.07 -7.13
CA SER A 125 15.56 3.18 -6.29
C SER A 125 15.29 2.81 -4.81
N PHE A 126 14.18 3.25 -4.22
CA PHE A 126 13.76 2.77 -2.89
C PHE A 126 13.42 1.26 -2.87
N THR A 127 13.00 0.72 -4.02
CA THR A 127 12.73 -0.71 -4.20
C THR A 127 14.03 -1.52 -4.28
N SER A 128 15.08 -1.02 -4.96
CA SER A 128 16.38 -1.68 -5.06
C SER A 128 17.16 -1.65 -3.74
N CYS A 129 17.12 -0.54 -3.00
CA CYS A 129 17.77 -0.41 -1.69
C CYS A 129 17.19 -1.35 -0.62
N ARG A 130 15.91 -1.76 -0.73
CA ARG A 130 15.29 -2.72 0.22
C ARG A 130 15.33 -4.17 -0.25
N LEU A 131 15.36 -4.43 -1.56
CA LEU A 131 15.63 -5.77 -2.11
C LEU A 131 17.06 -6.24 -1.78
N ARG A 132 18.04 -5.32 -1.76
CA ARG A 132 19.40 -5.61 -1.28
C ARG A 132 19.39 -6.12 0.18
N ARG A 133 18.61 -5.47 1.04
CA ARG A 133 18.43 -5.83 2.45
C ARG A 133 17.73 -7.20 2.64
N LEU A 134 16.75 -7.55 1.79
CA LEU A 134 16.10 -8.87 1.82
C LEU A 134 16.95 -10.00 1.21
N SER A 135 17.90 -9.65 0.33
CA SER A 135 18.93 -10.57 -0.15
C SER A 135 19.95 -10.90 0.96
N GLU A 136 20.31 -9.89 1.76
CA GLU A 136 21.19 -10.04 2.93
C GLU A 136 20.52 -10.83 4.08
N GLU A 137 19.19 -10.77 4.19
CA GLU A 137 18.37 -11.53 5.16
C GLU A 137 17.95 -12.94 4.65
N GLY A 138 18.51 -13.43 3.54
CA GLY A 138 18.37 -14.82 3.09
C GLY A 138 16.96 -15.31 2.74
N SER A 139 16.02 -14.39 2.46
CA SER A 139 14.58 -14.69 2.40
C SER A 139 13.95 -14.56 1.01
N LEU A 140 14.75 -14.64 -0.07
CA LEU A 140 14.24 -14.54 -1.44
C LEU A 140 13.72 -15.89 -1.97
N PRO A 141 12.45 -16.00 -2.39
CA PRO A 141 11.99 -17.17 -3.12
C PRO A 141 12.59 -17.19 -4.53
N ILE A 142 13.10 -18.37 -4.91
CA ILE A 142 13.92 -18.68 -6.11
C ILE A 142 13.25 -18.24 -7.44
N HIS A 143 11.93 -17.99 -7.43
CA HIS A 143 11.15 -17.61 -8.61
C HIS A 143 11.23 -16.10 -8.98
N LEU A 144 11.87 -15.25 -8.17
CA LEU A 144 12.02 -13.81 -8.47
C LEU A 144 13.37 -13.43 -9.12
N GLU A 145 14.32 -14.36 -9.19
CA GLU A 145 15.61 -14.23 -9.91
C GLU A 145 15.49 -13.67 -11.35
N PRO A 146 14.50 -14.06 -12.18
CA PRO A 146 14.42 -13.57 -13.56
C PRO A 146 14.09 -12.08 -13.67
N TYR A 147 13.43 -11.50 -12.66
CA TYR A 147 13.07 -10.07 -12.66
C TYR A 147 14.24 -9.16 -12.29
N LEU A 148 15.33 -9.70 -11.76
CA LEU A 148 16.53 -8.94 -11.41
C LEU A 148 17.52 -8.80 -12.58
N ARG A 149 17.41 -9.64 -13.62
CA ARG A 149 18.31 -9.60 -14.79
C ARG A 149 18.02 -8.48 -15.78
N HIS A 150 16.94 -7.73 -15.59
CA HIS A 150 16.59 -6.59 -16.45
C HIS A 150 17.00 -5.23 -15.85
N ILE A 151 17.83 -5.23 -14.80
CA ILE A 151 18.30 -4.02 -14.09
C ILE A 151 19.84 -3.97 -14.08
N SER A 152 20.47 -4.29 -15.21
CA SER A 152 21.90 -4.05 -15.46
C SER A 152 22.08 -3.14 -16.64
#